data_AF-A0AA96GBM0-F1
#
_entry.id   AF-A0AA96GBM0-F1
#
_cell.length_a   1.000
_cell.length_b   1.000
_cell.length_c   1.000
_cell.angle_alpha   90.00
_cell.angle_beta   90.00
_cell.angle_gamma   90.00
#
_symmetry.space_group_name_H-M   'P 1'
#
loop_
_entity.id
_entity.type
_entity.pdbx_description
1 polymer ?
#
loop_
_entity_poly.entity_id
_entity_poly.type
_entity_poly.pdbx_seq_one_letter_code
_entity_poly.pdbx_strand_id
1 'polypeptide(L)'
;MFIQTLLLPIPAYSQSEEVYPEGDQEYFKAILGLEKDEEYKKFLMDSVSYSGGKKVEYVDYKGERPTVDGEEGEPGGPGMDAGHVKQHTYEAMRNMDWFRKNNYQNFIWNVGHNIYPLIIASDYEPGKEGVGSTYYLYRRDRPVETITPTSVRYEMEKILAHLPMGVFILISPYFDNVANRPEGWDVPLIEYKKHVENIQEHLGKSGIGQTPSMRAMKMLDMVNGYLQECIENGSGDEQSNRAFAHNIIPYVADAMKAAVELQIQAGLSAMSQWKKELGPQEWDKLHVLIPVVWPVAVGNPRRQIFEHLMTPERAKTNIFEVHASSHDEARTTLGRIKGDSVMAGLTFDKNTRFGMGSYLRLSSPTDLVEGATREELKKYPKTKETVLPMKTPDSN
;
A
#
# COMPACT_ATOMS: atom_id res chain seq x y z
N MET A 1 -40.25 -49.08 20.68
CA MET A 1 -39.58 -48.03 21.48
C MET A 1 -38.71 -47.23 20.51
N PHE A 2 -39.28 -46.18 19.91
CA PHE A 2 -38.55 -45.28 19.01
C PHE A 2 -38.08 -44.09 19.85
N ILE A 3 -36.77 -43.88 19.96
CA ILE A 3 -36.21 -42.69 20.61
C ILE A 3 -36.14 -41.59 19.56
N GLN A 4 -37.03 -40.61 19.67
CA GLN A 4 -36.92 -39.32 18.98
C GLN A 4 -35.66 -38.61 19.48
N THR A 5 -34.68 -38.42 18.61
CA THR A 5 -33.58 -37.50 18.84
C THR A 5 -34.15 -36.07 18.76
N LEU A 6 -34.27 -35.40 19.90
CA LEU A 6 -34.55 -33.97 19.95
C LEU A 6 -33.45 -33.23 19.20
N LEU A 7 -33.78 -32.67 18.03
CA LEU A 7 -33.01 -31.59 17.42
C LEU A 7 -33.15 -30.37 18.34
N LEU A 8 -32.10 -30.07 19.09
CA LEU A 8 -31.99 -28.79 19.78
C LEU A 8 -31.99 -27.67 18.73
N PRO A 9 -32.80 -26.60 18.89
CA PRO A 9 -32.78 -25.48 17.97
C PRO A 9 -31.40 -24.82 18.03
N ILE A 10 -30.75 -24.71 16.88
CA ILE A 10 -29.56 -23.87 16.69
C ILE A 10 -29.99 -22.45 17.09
N PRO A 11 -29.29 -21.77 18.02
CA PRO A 11 -29.65 -20.42 18.39
C PRO A 11 -29.54 -19.54 17.13
N ALA A 12 -30.67 -18.96 16.73
CA ALA A 12 -30.71 -17.97 15.68
C ALA A 12 -29.85 -16.78 16.13
N TYR A 13 -28.68 -16.61 15.51
CA TYR A 13 -27.88 -15.39 15.60
C TYR A 13 -28.65 -14.25 14.89
N SER A 14 -29.64 -13.71 15.59
CA SER A 14 -30.51 -12.59 15.22
C SER A 14 -30.89 -11.98 16.56
N GLN A 15 -30.49 -10.76 16.93
CA GLN A 15 -30.91 -9.50 16.34
C GLN A 15 -29.92 -8.41 16.83
N SER A 16 -29.29 -7.65 15.93
CA SER A 16 -28.85 -6.29 16.27
C SER A 16 -28.74 -5.45 14.99
N GLU A 17 -29.13 -4.19 15.09
CA GLU A 17 -29.60 -3.30 14.00
C GLU A 17 -28.53 -2.79 13.01
N GLU A 18 -27.40 -3.47 12.82
CA GLU A 18 -26.43 -3.08 11.78
C GLU A 18 -26.10 -4.26 10.87
N VAL A 19 -26.44 -4.08 9.58
CA VAL A 19 -26.13 -5.00 8.47
C VAL A 19 -24.68 -4.85 8.01
N TYR A 20 -24.09 -3.67 8.21
CA TYR A 20 -22.72 -3.37 7.82
C TYR A 20 -21.80 -3.44 9.04
N PRO A 21 -20.64 -4.13 8.95
CA PRO A 21 -19.62 -3.98 9.97
C PRO A 21 -19.15 -2.52 10.03
N GLU A 22 -18.59 -2.11 11.17
CA GLU A 22 -17.87 -0.83 11.23
C GLU A 22 -16.74 -0.85 10.19
N GLY A 23 -16.70 0.16 9.33
CA GLY A 23 -15.82 0.17 8.16
C GLY A 23 -16.32 1.13 7.08
N ASP A 24 -15.69 1.05 5.90
CA ASP A 24 -15.99 1.90 4.76
C ASP A 24 -17.34 1.52 4.13
N GLN A 25 -18.41 2.14 4.63
CA GLN A 25 -19.78 1.90 4.19
C GLN A 25 -19.98 2.08 2.69
N GLU A 26 -19.26 3.03 2.09
CA GLU A 26 -19.33 3.27 0.65
C GLU A 26 -18.63 2.15 -0.14
N TYR A 27 -17.55 1.58 0.40
CA TYR A 27 -16.90 0.40 -0.18
C TYR A 27 -17.84 -0.81 -0.15
N PHE A 28 -18.53 -1.04 0.97
CA PHE A 28 -19.50 -2.14 1.08
C PHE A 28 -20.66 -1.99 0.10
N LYS A 29 -21.21 -0.78 -0.05
CA LYS A 29 -22.24 -0.49 -1.05
C LYS A 29 -21.74 -0.76 -2.47
N ALA A 30 -20.51 -0.35 -2.79
CA ALA A 30 -19.93 -0.56 -4.10
C ALA A 30 -19.77 -2.07 -4.40
N ILE A 31 -19.26 -2.86 -3.44
CA ILE A 31 -19.16 -4.33 -3.57
C ILE A 31 -20.53 -4.95 -3.86
N LEU A 32 -21.55 -4.62 -3.05
CA LEU A 32 -22.90 -5.17 -3.21
C LEU A 32 -23.54 -4.74 -4.54
N GLY A 33 -23.20 -3.55 -5.04
CA GLY A 33 -23.59 -3.09 -6.37
C GLY A 33 -22.98 -3.95 -7.48
N LEU A 34 -21.68 -4.25 -7.37
CA LEU A 34 -20.96 -5.07 -8.35
C LEU A 34 -21.40 -6.53 -8.40
N GLU A 35 -21.98 -7.07 -7.33
CA GLU A 35 -22.52 -8.43 -7.36
C GLU A 35 -23.69 -8.60 -8.34
N LYS A 36 -24.35 -7.50 -8.71
CA LYS A 36 -25.45 -7.48 -9.68
C LYS A 36 -24.94 -7.46 -11.13
N ASP A 37 -23.65 -7.23 -11.32
CA ASP A 37 -23.00 -7.26 -12.62
C ASP A 37 -22.51 -8.69 -12.91
N GLU A 38 -23.35 -9.44 -13.64
CA GLU A 38 -23.07 -10.83 -14.00
C GLU A 38 -21.82 -10.98 -14.89
N GLU A 39 -21.50 -9.99 -15.72
CA GLU A 39 -20.30 -10.02 -16.55
C GLU A 39 -19.04 -9.89 -15.68
N TYR A 40 -19.05 -8.95 -14.74
CA TYR A 40 -17.96 -8.76 -13.80
C TYR A 40 -17.81 -9.93 -12.83
N LYS A 41 -18.91 -10.49 -12.34
CA LYS A 41 -18.91 -11.70 -11.52
C LYS A 41 -18.33 -12.88 -12.28
N LYS A 42 -18.74 -13.09 -13.53
CA LYS A 42 -18.14 -14.12 -14.38
C LYS A 42 -16.64 -13.88 -14.56
N PHE A 43 -16.23 -12.65 -14.79
CA PHE A 43 -14.82 -12.28 -14.88
C PHE A 43 -14.01 -12.63 -13.61
N LEU A 44 -14.52 -12.32 -12.42
CA LEU A 44 -13.87 -12.69 -11.15
C LEU A 44 -13.89 -14.20 -10.89
N MET A 45 -14.99 -14.88 -11.23
CA MET A 45 -15.07 -16.34 -11.14
C MET A 45 -14.07 -17.01 -12.09
N ASP A 46 -13.90 -16.46 -13.29
CA ASP A 46 -12.90 -16.92 -14.22
C ASP A 46 -11.51 -16.73 -13.60
N SER A 47 -11.20 -15.61 -12.92
CA SER A 47 -9.86 -15.36 -12.34
C SER A 47 -9.46 -16.35 -11.24
N VAL A 48 -10.42 -16.90 -10.48
CA VAL A 48 -10.18 -17.96 -9.48
C VAL A 48 -10.28 -19.38 -10.03
N SER A 49 -10.81 -19.54 -11.24
CA SER A 49 -10.94 -20.82 -11.92
C SER A 49 -9.71 -21.10 -12.78
N TYR A 50 -9.17 -22.32 -12.67
CA TYR A 50 -8.09 -22.82 -13.55
C TYR A 50 -8.56 -23.22 -14.97
N SER A 51 -9.74 -22.75 -15.39
CA SER A 51 -10.29 -23.05 -16.72
C SER A 51 -9.59 -22.28 -17.85
N GLY A 52 -9.61 -22.83 -19.06
CA GLY A 52 -9.19 -22.13 -20.28
C GLY A 52 -7.67 -22.03 -20.52
N GLY A 53 -6.87 -22.97 -20.02
CA GLY A 53 -5.43 -23.03 -20.30
C GLY A 53 -4.57 -22.07 -19.47
N LYS A 54 -5.11 -21.55 -18.36
CA LYS A 54 -4.36 -20.69 -17.43
C LYS A 54 -3.19 -21.45 -16.83
N LYS A 55 -2.02 -20.82 -16.84
CA LYS A 55 -0.83 -21.36 -16.18
C LYS A 55 -1.07 -21.33 -14.67
N VAL A 56 -1.10 -22.51 -14.07
CA VAL A 56 -1.09 -22.68 -12.62
C VAL A 56 0.36 -22.95 -12.26
N GLU A 57 0.98 -22.00 -11.56
CA GLU A 57 2.27 -22.28 -10.95
C GLU A 57 2.03 -22.73 -9.52
N TYR A 58 2.62 -23.88 -9.20
CA TYR A 58 2.74 -24.31 -7.82
C TYR A 58 4.09 -23.82 -7.31
N VAL A 59 4.05 -22.82 -6.45
CA VAL A 59 5.20 -22.37 -5.68
C VAL A 59 5.16 -23.16 -4.37
N ASP A 60 6.12 -24.06 -4.20
CA ASP A 60 6.32 -24.72 -2.92
C ASP A 60 6.71 -23.67 -1.88
N TYR A 61 5.81 -23.41 -0.95
CA TYR A 61 6.03 -22.41 0.08
C TYR A 61 7.07 -22.96 1.06
N LYS A 62 8.31 -22.48 0.93
CA LYS A 62 9.49 -22.89 1.72
C LYS A 62 9.46 -22.49 3.20
N GLY A 63 8.30 -22.15 3.75
CA GLY A 63 8.18 -21.81 5.16
C GLY A 63 8.49 -23.03 6.01
N GLU A 64 9.53 -22.93 6.84
CA GLU A 64 9.80 -23.93 7.88
C GLU A 64 8.57 -24.07 8.77
N ARG A 65 8.14 -25.31 9.02
CA ARG A 65 7.11 -25.57 10.02
C ARG A 65 7.65 -25.03 11.34
N PRO A 66 6.93 -24.13 12.04
CA PRO A 66 7.32 -23.74 13.39
C PRO A 66 7.24 -25.01 14.25
N THR A 67 8.38 -25.56 14.63
CA THR A 67 8.48 -26.59 15.67
C THR A 67 8.34 -25.88 17.01
N VAL A 68 7.47 -26.37 17.88
CA VAL A 68 7.44 -25.89 19.27
C VAL A 68 8.47 -26.73 20.02
N ASP A 69 9.29 -26.09 20.87
CA ASP A 69 10.27 -26.81 21.68
C ASP A 69 9.59 -27.96 22.46
N GLY A 70 10.01 -29.19 22.19
CA GLY A 70 9.45 -30.42 22.77
C GLY A 70 8.98 -31.51 21.78
N GLU A 71 9.10 -31.30 20.47
CA GLU A 71 8.66 -32.23 19.40
C GLU A 71 9.63 -33.43 19.13
N GLU A 72 10.22 -34.05 20.14
CA GLU A 72 10.86 -35.38 20.01
C GLU A 72 10.05 -36.43 20.79
N GLY A 73 8.92 -36.85 20.22
CA GLY A 73 8.17 -38.02 20.68
C GLY A 73 8.28 -39.15 19.66
N GLU A 74 9.00 -40.22 20.00
CA GLU A 74 9.03 -41.45 19.20
C GLU A 74 7.60 -41.99 18.95
N PRO A 75 7.34 -42.67 17.80
CA PRO A 75 6.05 -43.28 17.54
C PRO A 75 5.84 -44.46 18.49
N GLY A 76 5.14 -44.20 19.59
CA GLY A 76 4.81 -45.20 20.62
C GLY A 76 3.85 -46.28 20.10
N GLY A 77 4.21 -47.54 20.39
CA GLY A 77 3.44 -48.75 20.05
C GLY A 77 2.06 -48.87 20.70
N PRO A 78 1.41 -50.05 20.61
CA PRO A 78 -0.02 -50.22 20.85
C PRO A 78 -0.39 -50.04 22.33
N GLY A 79 -0.90 -48.84 22.63
CA GLY A 79 -1.41 -48.44 23.95
C GLY A 79 -1.50 -46.92 24.05
N MET A 80 -2.33 -46.29 23.21
CA MET A 80 -2.49 -44.83 23.26
C MET A 80 -3.23 -44.43 24.54
N ASP A 81 -2.51 -43.91 25.53
CA ASP A 81 -3.14 -43.16 26.61
C ASP A 81 -3.77 -41.86 26.09
N ALA A 82 -4.64 -41.25 26.88
CA ALA A 82 -5.35 -40.02 26.49
C ALA A 82 -4.40 -38.84 26.18
N GLY A 83 -3.17 -38.86 26.72
CA GLY A 83 -2.14 -37.87 26.44
C GLY A 83 -1.60 -37.98 25.02
N HIS A 84 -1.29 -39.20 24.58
CA HIS A 84 -0.86 -39.49 23.21
C HIS A 84 -1.93 -39.11 22.17
N VAL A 85 -3.20 -39.44 22.41
CA VAL A 85 -4.30 -39.08 21.50
C VAL A 85 -4.44 -37.55 21.37
N LYS A 86 -4.29 -36.82 22.49
CA LYS A 86 -4.35 -35.36 22.49
C LYS A 86 -3.21 -34.74 21.68
N GLN A 87 -1.99 -35.23 21.84
CA GLN A 87 -0.82 -34.75 21.11
C GLN A 87 -0.94 -35.03 19.61
N HIS A 88 -1.29 -36.24 19.22
CA HIS A 88 -1.51 -36.60 17.81
C HIS A 88 -2.62 -35.77 17.16
N THR A 89 -3.70 -35.50 17.90
CA THR A 89 -4.80 -34.65 17.40
C THR A 89 -4.31 -33.22 17.15
N TYR A 90 -3.54 -32.67 18.09
CA TYR A 90 -2.96 -31.33 17.97
C TYR A 90 -2.01 -31.21 16.76
N GLU A 91 -1.12 -32.19 16.57
CA GLU A 91 -0.21 -32.24 15.42
C GLU A 91 -0.96 -32.38 14.09
N ALA A 92 -2.00 -33.22 14.05
CA ALA A 92 -2.85 -33.36 12.86
C ALA A 92 -3.54 -32.03 12.50
N MET A 93 -4.06 -31.30 13.48
CA MET A 93 -4.66 -29.98 13.27
C MET A 93 -3.64 -28.96 12.74
N ARG A 94 -2.40 -28.97 13.26
CA ARG A 94 -1.33 -28.09 12.76
C ARG A 94 -0.91 -28.43 11.33
N ASN A 95 -0.79 -29.72 11.00
CA ASN A 95 -0.48 -30.17 9.65
C ASN A 95 -1.57 -29.74 8.66
N MET A 96 -2.84 -29.85 9.05
CA MET A 96 -3.96 -29.36 8.23
C MET A 96 -3.90 -27.83 8.03
N ASP A 97 -3.61 -27.06 9.09
CA ASP A 97 -3.48 -25.60 8.99
C ASP A 97 -2.32 -25.18 8.08
N TRP A 98 -1.18 -25.87 8.19
CA TRP A 98 -0.01 -25.66 7.32
C TRP A 98 -0.34 -26.00 5.86
N PHE A 99 -0.94 -27.17 5.61
CA PHE A 99 -1.38 -27.57 4.27
C PHE A 99 -2.33 -26.54 3.65
N ARG A 100 -3.31 -26.04 4.43
CA ARG A 100 -4.22 -24.98 4.00
C ARG A 100 -3.46 -23.70 3.67
N LYS A 101 -2.52 -23.26 4.51
CA LYS A 101 -1.73 -22.03 4.27
C LYS A 101 -0.95 -22.11 2.96
N ASN A 102 -0.28 -23.23 2.69
CA ASN A 102 0.49 -23.39 1.46
C ASN A 102 -0.39 -23.37 0.20
N ASN A 103 -1.54 -24.05 0.24
CA ASN A 103 -2.49 -24.00 -0.88
C ASN A 103 -3.11 -22.61 -1.04
N TYR A 104 -3.37 -21.90 0.06
CA TYR A 104 -3.88 -20.53 0.02
C TYR A 104 -2.88 -19.54 -0.59
N GLN A 105 -1.59 -19.63 -0.25
CA GLN A 105 -0.55 -18.80 -0.89
C GLN A 105 -0.51 -19.01 -2.40
N ASN A 106 -0.53 -20.27 -2.83
CA ASN A 106 -0.61 -20.61 -4.25
C ASN A 106 -1.89 -20.07 -4.91
N PHE A 107 -3.02 -20.18 -4.22
CA PHE A 107 -4.29 -19.66 -4.70
C PHE A 107 -4.22 -18.15 -4.93
N ILE A 108 -3.83 -17.35 -3.93
CA ILE A 108 -3.80 -15.88 -4.09
C ILE A 108 -2.76 -15.44 -5.12
N TRP A 109 -1.60 -16.11 -5.21
CA TRP A 109 -0.61 -15.80 -6.23
C TRP A 109 -1.19 -16.04 -7.63
N ASN A 110 -1.81 -17.19 -7.87
CA ASN A 110 -2.39 -17.55 -9.16
C ASN A 110 -3.55 -16.62 -9.55
N VAL A 111 -4.44 -16.27 -8.61
CA VAL A 111 -5.54 -15.34 -8.87
C VAL A 111 -4.99 -13.97 -9.30
N GLY A 112 -4.08 -13.42 -8.50
CA GLY A 112 -3.46 -12.13 -8.75
C GLY A 112 -2.74 -12.06 -10.09
N HIS A 113 -2.09 -13.16 -10.48
CA HIS A 113 -1.37 -13.27 -11.74
C HIS A 113 -2.26 -13.52 -12.96
N ASN A 114 -3.55 -13.79 -12.77
CA ASN A 114 -4.53 -14.07 -13.83
C ASN A 114 -5.59 -12.98 -14.01
N ILE A 115 -5.48 -11.86 -13.27
CA ILE A 115 -6.35 -10.69 -13.41
C ILE A 115 -5.77 -9.72 -14.44
N TYR A 116 -6.55 -9.46 -15.49
CA TYR A 116 -6.22 -8.55 -16.59
C TYR A 116 -7.50 -7.82 -17.06
N PRO A 117 -7.41 -6.58 -17.59
CA PRO A 117 -6.21 -5.76 -17.63
C PRO A 117 -5.83 -5.24 -16.23
N LEU A 118 -4.54 -5.06 -16.01
CA LEU A 118 -3.99 -4.55 -14.75
C LEU A 118 -2.98 -3.43 -15.06
N ILE A 119 -3.07 -2.33 -14.32
CA ILE A 119 -2.01 -1.32 -14.27
C ILE A 119 -1.34 -1.35 -12.89
N ILE A 120 -0.01 -1.41 -12.88
CA ILE A 120 0.78 -1.04 -11.70
C ILE A 120 1.31 0.36 -11.92
N ALA A 121 0.95 1.30 -11.05
CA ALA A 121 1.35 2.70 -11.09
C ALA A 121 2.38 2.96 -9.98
N SER A 122 3.65 2.74 -10.30
CA SER A 122 4.76 2.74 -9.34
C SER A 122 5.55 4.05 -9.40
N ASP A 123 6.12 4.45 -8.26
CA ASP A 123 7.11 5.51 -8.15
C ASP A 123 8.41 5.09 -7.48
N TYR A 124 8.52 3.78 -7.25
CA TYR A 124 9.63 3.16 -6.56
C TYR A 124 10.13 1.98 -7.39
N GLU A 125 10.65 2.29 -8.57
CA GLU A 125 11.26 1.30 -9.45
C GLU A 125 12.77 1.51 -9.46
N PRO A 126 13.57 0.48 -9.16
CA PRO A 126 15.03 0.57 -9.26
C PRO A 126 15.47 1.10 -10.63
N GLY A 127 16.28 2.15 -10.65
CA GLY A 127 16.75 2.80 -11.88
C GLY A 127 15.76 3.78 -12.52
N LYS A 128 14.62 4.06 -11.88
CA LYS A 128 13.66 5.11 -12.26
C LYS A 128 13.31 6.00 -11.07
N GLU A 129 14.26 6.19 -10.17
CA GLU A 129 14.11 7.09 -9.06
C GLU A 129 13.95 8.53 -9.58
N GLY A 130 13.09 9.32 -8.95
CA GLY A 130 12.94 10.73 -9.30
C GLY A 130 12.05 11.04 -10.51
N VAL A 131 11.93 10.15 -11.50
CA VAL A 131 11.26 10.43 -12.79
C VAL A 131 9.74 10.64 -12.71
N GLY A 132 9.11 10.33 -11.57
CA GLY A 132 7.68 10.49 -11.36
C GLY A 132 6.97 9.15 -11.27
N SER A 133 5.86 8.99 -11.98
CA SER A 133 5.15 7.71 -12.05
C SER A 133 5.63 6.92 -13.25
N THR A 134 5.95 5.65 -13.04
CA THR A 134 6.05 4.66 -14.11
C THR A 134 4.80 3.79 -14.07
N TYR A 135 4.15 3.64 -15.22
CA TYR A 135 2.96 2.81 -15.37
C TYR A 135 3.29 1.57 -16.17
N TYR A 136 2.81 0.43 -15.69
CA TYR A 136 2.99 -0.88 -16.30
C TYR A 136 1.63 -1.47 -16.63
N LEU A 137 1.31 -1.59 -17.92
CA LEU A 137 0.09 -2.22 -18.39
C LEU A 137 0.33 -3.70 -18.67
N TYR A 138 -0.37 -4.52 -17.91
CA TYR A 138 -0.44 -5.96 -18.06
C TYR A 138 -1.70 -6.31 -18.86
N ARG A 139 -1.51 -7.05 -19.96
CA ARG A 139 -2.59 -7.59 -20.80
C ARG A 139 -2.42 -9.09 -20.95
N ARG A 140 -3.54 -9.80 -21.11
CA ARG A 140 -3.53 -11.24 -21.41
C ARG A 140 -2.80 -11.44 -22.74
N ASP A 141 -1.74 -12.26 -22.72
CA ASP A 141 -0.96 -12.65 -23.89
C ASP A 141 -0.19 -11.54 -24.62
N ARG A 142 0.14 -10.44 -23.92
CA ARG A 142 1.07 -9.43 -24.45
C ARG A 142 2.22 -9.16 -23.49
N PRO A 143 3.39 -8.74 -24.02
CA PRO A 143 4.45 -8.18 -23.18
C PRO A 143 3.91 -7.02 -22.34
N VAL A 144 4.48 -6.84 -21.15
CA VAL A 144 4.16 -5.70 -20.30
C VAL A 144 4.57 -4.43 -21.03
N GLU A 145 3.64 -3.49 -21.11
CA GLU A 145 3.91 -2.18 -21.70
C GLU A 145 4.21 -1.18 -20.59
N THR A 146 5.32 -0.46 -20.77
CA THR A 146 5.86 0.42 -19.73
C THR A 146 5.95 1.84 -20.26
N ILE A 147 5.43 2.79 -19.51
CA ILE A 147 5.54 4.22 -19.81
C ILE A 147 5.96 5.00 -18.57
N THR A 148 6.78 6.02 -18.80
CA THR A 148 7.15 7.03 -17.81
C THR A 148 6.82 8.38 -18.45
N PRO A 149 5.58 8.88 -18.29
CA PRO A 149 5.05 9.92 -19.17
C PRO A 149 5.50 11.33 -18.80
N THR A 150 6.01 11.52 -17.58
CA THR A 150 6.51 12.80 -17.08
C THR A 150 7.76 13.25 -17.84
N SER A 151 7.90 14.57 -17.99
CA SER A 151 9.02 15.17 -18.72
C SER A 151 10.20 15.49 -17.80
N VAL A 152 11.38 15.74 -18.38
CA VAL A 152 12.55 16.28 -17.65
C VAL A 152 12.18 17.54 -16.86
N ARG A 153 11.26 18.36 -17.38
CA ARG A 153 10.79 19.56 -16.65
C ARG A 153 10.08 19.21 -15.35
N TYR A 154 9.29 18.13 -15.32
CA TYR A 154 8.67 17.65 -14.09
C TYR A 154 9.74 17.28 -13.06
N GLU A 155 10.78 16.57 -13.48
CA GLU A 155 11.88 16.16 -12.60
C GLU A 155 12.59 17.37 -12.02
N MET A 156 12.87 18.39 -12.83
CA MET A 156 13.47 19.64 -12.36
C MET A 156 12.61 20.34 -11.29
N GLU A 157 11.31 20.50 -11.54
CA GLU A 157 10.41 21.13 -10.56
C GLU A 157 10.28 20.31 -9.27
N LYS A 158 10.26 18.98 -9.40
CA LYS A 158 10.28 18.07 -8.26
C LYS A 158 11.58 18.20 -7.47
N ILE A 159 12.74 18.27 -8.12
CA ILE A 159 14.05 18.45 -7.45
C ILE A 159 14.04 19.76 -6.66
N LEU A 160 13.59 20.86 -7.28
CA LEU A 160 13.48 22.16 -6.60
C LEU A 160 12.60 22.09 -5.36
N ALA A 161 11.45 21.39 -5.44
CA ALA A 161 10.56 21.20 -4.30
C ALA A 161 11.20 20.40 -3.15
N HIS A 162 12.17 19.53 -3.44
CA HIS A 162 12.86 18.72 -2.42
C HIS A 162 14.11 19.38 -1.82
N LEU A 163 14.56 20.53 -2.33
CA LEU A 163 15.74 21.23 -1.80
C LEU A 163 15.75 21.41 -0.28
N PRO A 164 14.72 21.95 0.39
CA PRO A 164 14.74 22.11 1.84
C PRO A 164 14.80 20.78 2.60
N MET A 165 14.16 19.74 2.07
CA MET A 165 14.21 18.41 2.65
C MET A 165 15.62 17.81 2.53
N GLY A 166 16.27 17.99 1.37
CA GLY A 166 17.66 17.60 1.16
C GLY A 166 18.59 18.28 2.17
N VAL A 167 18.47 19.59 2.34
CA VAL A 167 19.23 20.34 3.36
C VAL A 167 18.97 19.78 4.76
N PHE A 168 17.70 19.61 5.15
CA PHE A 168 17.33 19.09 6.48
C PHE A 168 17.99 17.75 6.77
N ILE A 169 17.93 16.79 5.84
CA ILE A 169 18.50 15.45 6.01
C ILE A 169 20.01 15.51 6.29
N LEU A 170 20.71 16.47 5.67
CA LEU A 170 22.16 16.62 5.84
C LEU A 170 22.53 17.30 7.16
N ILE A 171 21.77 18.30 7.60
CA ILE A 171 22.13 19.08 8.79
C ILE A 171 21.52 18.56 10.09
N SER A 172 20.33 17.96 10.05
CA SER A 172 19.59 17.56 11.25
C SER A 172 20.34 16.62 12.21
N PRO A 173 21.21 15.69 11.74
CA PRO A 173 22.02 14.87 12.66
C PRO A 173 22.95 15.69 13.58
N TYR A 174 23.19 16.96 13.25
CA TYR A 174 24.17 17.82 13.92
C TYR A 174 23.54 18.99 14.71
N PHE A 175 22.21 19.04 14.87
CA PHE A 175 21.52 20.13 15.56
C PHE A 175 21.96 20.29 17.03
N ASP A 176 22.04 19.20 17.79
CA ASP A 176 22.36 19.26 19.23
C ASP A 176 23.87 19.25 19.52
N ASN A 177 24.69 19.05 18.50
CA ASN A 177 26.14 18.83 18.63
C ASN A 177 26.98 19.95 18.02
N VAL A 178 26.45 21.17 17.88
CA VAL A 178 27.15 22.28 17.20
C VAL A 178 28.57 22.49 17.75
N ALA A 179 28.74 22.47 19.08
CA ALA A 179 30.04 22.64 19.72
C ALA A 179 31.00 21.44 19.58
N ASN A 180 30.48 20.25 19.23
CA ASN A 180 31.21 18.98 19.23
C ASN A 180 30.95 18.16 17.95
N ARG A 181 30.78 18.82 16.80
CA ARG A 181 30.54 18.11 15.53
C ARG A 181 31.76 17.23 15.20
N PRO A 182 31.56 15.98 14.75
CA PRO A 182 32.67 15.10 14.41
C PRO A 182 33.46 15.65 13.22
N GLU A 183 34.73 15.26 13.11
CA GLU A 183 35.53 15.57 11.92
C GLU A 183 34.84 15.09 10.63
N GLY A 184 34.80 15.94 9.61
CA GLY A 184 34.18 15.65 8.32
C GLY A 184 32.65 15.76 8.26
N TRP A 185 32.00 16.30 9.30
CA TRP A 185 30.54 16.52 9.32
C TRP A 185 30.03 17.41 8.18
N ASP A 186 30.88 18.30 7.67
CA ASP A 186 30.59 19.28 6.63
C ASP A 186 30.76 18.73 5.20
N VAL A 187 31.40 17.57 5.05
CA VAL A 187 31.66 16.93 3.74
C VAL A 187 30.38 16.75 2.91
N PRO A 188 29.27 16.21 3.44
CA PRO A 188 28.03 16.07 2.68
C PRO A 188 27.40 17.42 2.30
N LEU A 189 27.58 18.46 3.12
CA LEU A 189 27.08 19.80 2.84
C LEU A 189 27.87 20.45 1.70
N ILE A 190 29.20 20.29 1.71
CA ILE A 190 30.09 20.74 0.65
C ILE A 190 29.74 20.06 -0.68
N GLU A 191 29.45 18.75 -0.66
CA GLU A 191 29.03 18.02 -1.85
C GLU A 191 27.68 18.51 -2.37
N TYR A 192 26.68 18.67 -1.50
CA TYR A 192 25.38 19.18 -1.88
C TYR A 192 25.45 20.61 -2.44
N LYS A 193 26.29 21.46 -1.86
CA LYS A 193 26.58 22.82 -2.35
C LYS A 193 27.15 22.81 -3.78
N LYS A 194 28.09 21.91 -4.08
CA LYS A 194 28.64 21.75 -5.44
C LYS A 194 27.57 21.37 -6.46
N HIS A 195 26.62 20.51 -6.09
CA HIS A 195 25.49 20.18 -6.95
C HIS A 195 24.60 21.41 -7.21
N VAL A 196 24.32 22.21 -6.19
CA VAL A 196 23.56 23.47 -6.31
C VAL A 196 24.26 24.43 -7.27
N GLU A 197 25.57 24.67 -7.08
CA GLU A 197 26.37 25.55 -7.93
C GLU A 197 26.41 25.07 -9.39
N ASN A 198 26.57 23.76 -9.61
CA ASN A 198 26.55 23.18 -10.94
C ASN A 198 25.19 23.39 -11.64
N ILE A 199 24.08 23.28 -10.90
CA ILE A 199 22.74 23.59 -11.45
C ILE A 199 22.66 25.08 -11.81
N GLN A 200 23.15 25.98 -10.95
CA GLN A 200 23.13 27.43 -11.23
C GLN A 200 23.88 27.80 -12.51
N GLU A 201 25.06 27.20 -12.73
CA GLU A 201 25.87 27.44 -13.94
C GLU A 201 25.12 27.03 -15.23
N HIS A 202 24.35 25.94 -15.16
CA HIS A 202 23.70 25.35 -16.34
C HIS A 202 22.25 25.77 -16.52
N LEU A 203 21.62 26.41 -15.52
CA LEU A 203 20.19 26.73 -15.53
C LEU A 203 19.79 27.58 -16.74
N GLY A 204 20.62 28.55 -17.13
CA GLY A 204 20.37 29.41 -18.29
C GLY A 204 20.33 28.67 -19.64
N LYS A 205 20.90 27.45 -19.69
CA LYS A 205 20.92 26.58 -20.88
C LYS A 205 19.85 25.49 -20.86
N SER A 206 19.05 25.41 -19.80
CA SER A 206 18.09 24.30 -19.57
C SER A 206 16.78 24.37 -20.37
N GLY A 207 16.44 25.54 -20.93
CA GLY A 207 15.23 25.72 -21.74
C GLY A 207 13.90 25.77 -20.95
N ILE A 208 13.92 25.84 -19.61
CA ILE A 208 12.70 25.81 -18.76
C ILE A 208 11.88 27.11 -18.75
N GLY A 209 12.27 28.11 -19.54
CA GLY A 209 11.63 29.41 -19.61
C GLY A 209 12.08 30.39 -18.52
N GLN A 210 11.83 31.68 -18.72
CA GLN A 210 12.38 32.75 -17.89
C GLN A 210 11.86 32.72 -16.45
N THR A 211 10.53 32.69 -16.25
CA THR A 211 9.92 32.71 -14.91
C THR A 211 10.34 31.52 -14.04
N PRO A 212 10.26 30.26 -14.51
CA PRO A 212 10.76 29.12 -13.74
C PRO A 212 12.26 29.20 -13.45
N SER A 213 13.07 29.70 -14.40
CA SER A 213 14.52 29.88 -14.19
C SER A 213 14.82 30.91 -13.11
N MET A 214 14.10 32.03 -13.05
CA MET A 214 14.30 33.03 -11.99
C MET A 214 13.93 32.48 -10.61
N ARG A 215 12.81 31.73 -10.51
CA ARG A 215 12.43 31.05 -9.27
C ARG A 215 13.50 30.04 -8.84
N ALA A 216 13.92 29.18 -9.76
CA ALA A 216 14.93 28.16 -9.49
C ALA A 216 16.25 28.79 -9.03
N MET A 217 16.73 29.84 -9.71
CA MET A 217 17.94 30.57 -9.29
C MET A 217 17.78 31.13 -7.87
N LYS A 218 16.64 31.73 -7.55
CA LYS A 218 16.37 32.27 -6.21
C LYS A 218 16.41 31.18 -5.13
N MET A 219 15.83 30.01 -5.40
CA MET A 219 15.86 28.88 -4.47
C MET A 219 17.29 28.34 -4.28
N LEU A 220 18.04 28.21 -5.36
CA LEU A 220 19.43 27.74 -5.34
C LEU A 220 20.33 28.73 -4.58
N ASP A 221 20.15 30.04 -4.75
CA ASP A 221 20.86 31.08 -3.99
C ASP A 221 20.59 30.96 -2.49
N MET A 222 19.33 30.73 -2.09
CA MET A 222 18.96 30.58 -0.69
C MET A 222 19.57 29.32 -0.06
N VAL A 223 19.57 28.20 -0.78
CA VAL A 223 20.22 26.96 -0.35
C VAL A 223 21.73 27.17 -0.23
N ASN A 224 22.35 27.74 -1.26
CA ASN A 224 23.79 27.98 -1.29
C ASN A 224 24.23 28.89 -0.14
N GLY A 225 23.49 29.98 0.12
CA GLY A 225 23.74 30.88 1.25
C GLY A 225 23.64 30.17 2.60
N TYR A 226 22.59 29.38 2.82
CA TYR A 226 22.44 28.64 4.07
C TYR A 226 23.53 27.59 4.29
N LEU A 227 23.89 26.81 3.26
CA LEU A 227 24.99 25.84 3.34
C LEU A 227 26.32 26.53 3.60
N GLN A 228 26.56 27.67 2.95
CA GLN A 228 27.77 28.46 3.15
C GLN A 228 27.90 28.94 4.60
N GLU A 229 26.82 29.44 5.19
CA GLU A 229 26.79 29.84 6.60
C GLU A 229 27.06 28.64 7.53
N CYS A 230 26.47 27.47 7.25
CA CYS A 230 26.70 26.27 8.05
C CYS A 230 28.18 25.87 8.04
N ILE A 231 28.80 25.86 6.84
CA ILE A 231 30.18 25.43 6.63
C ILE A 231 31.18 26.43 7.24
N GLU A 232 31.05 27.72 6.94
CA GLU A 232 32.05 28.72 7.34
C GLU A 232 31.89 29.21 8.78
N ASN A 233 30.65 29.39 9.24
CA ASN A 233 30.36 29.98 10.54
C ASN A 233 29.98 28.93 11.59
N GLY A 234 29.97 27.65 11.22
CA GLY A 234 29.51 26.56 12.08
C GLY A 234 28.02 26.68 12.44
N SER A 235 27.22 27.45 11.68
CA SER A 235 25.78 27.54 11.89
C SER A 235 25.08 26.22 11.52
N GLY A 236 23.75 26.15 11.61
CA GLY A 236 23.00 24.92 11.32
C GLY A 236 22.53 24.16 12.56
N ASP A 237 21.95 24.90 13.51
CA ASP A 237 21.08 24.36 14.55
C ASP A 237 19.62 24.27 14.06
N GLU A 238 18.73 23.78 14.92
CA GLU A 238 17.30 23.67 14.61
C GLU A 238 16.68 25.04 14.24
N GLN A 239 17.06 26.10 14.95
CA GLN A 239 16.48 27.44 14.78
C GLN A 239 16.83 28.04 13.42
N SER A 240 18.10 28.00 13.04
CA SER A 240 18.59 28.49 11.75
C SER A 240 18.01 27.67 10.58
N ASN A 241 17.93 26.34 10.70
CA ASN A 241 17.28 25.50 9.70
C ASN A 241 15.79 25.84 9.54
N ARG A 242 15.08 26.05 10.65
CA ARG A 242 13.66 26.46 10.64
C ARG A 242 13.48 27.80 9.92
N ALA A 243 14.34 28.77 10.19
CA ALA A 243 14.30 30.07 9.53
C ALA A 243 14.55 29.95 8.01
N PHE A 244 15.57 29.17 7.61
CA PHE A 244 15.82 28.84 6.20
C PHE A 244 14.59 28.19 5.54
N ALA A 245 14.03 27.16 6.17
CA ALA A 245 12.87 26.44 5.67
C ALA A 245 11.66 27.38 5.49
N HIS A 246 11.35 28.23 6.48
CA HIS A 246 10.27 29.20 6.37
C HIS A 246 10.44 30.17 5.19
N ASN A 247 11.66 30.61 4.92
CA ASN A 247 11.92 31.54 3.82
C ASN A 247 11.77 30.88 2.44
N ILE A 248 12.19 29.62 2.28
CA ILE A 248 12.17 28.95 0.98
C ILE A 248 10.80 28.34 0.63
N ILE A 249 9.94 28.05 1.62
CA ILE A 249 8.64 27.38 1.45
C ILE A 249 7.73 28.01 0.36
N PRO A 250 7.57 29.34 0.24
CA PRO A 250 6.73 29.91 -0.81
C PRO A 250 7.17 29.50 -2.23
N TYR A 251 8.49 29.45 -2.48
CA TYR A 251 9.03 29.02 -3.77
C TYR A 251 8.91 27.51 -3.98
N VAL A 252 9.02 26.73 -2.89
CA VAL A 252 8.77 25.29 -2.90
C VAL A 252 7.33 25.00 -3.28
N ALA A 253 6.36 25.73 -2.72
CA ALA A 253 4.94 25.57 -3.06
C ALA A 253 4.69 25.83 -4.57
N ASP A 254 5.33 26.85 -5.14
CA ASP A 254 5.24 27.14 -6.56
C ASP A 254 5.89 26.05 -7.44
N ALA A 255 7.01 25.49 -7.02
CA ALA A 255 7.67 24.36 -7.70
C ALA A 255 6.82 23.09 -7.62
N MET A 256 6.27 22.78 -6.43
CA MET A 256 5.33 21.67 -6.24
C MET A 256 4.11 21.79 -7.14
N LYS A 257 3.50 22.97 -7.23
CA LYS A 257 2.36 23.23 -8.11
C LYS A 257 2.72 22.95 -9.57
N ALA A 258 3.85 23.48 -10.04
CA ALA A 258 4.31 23.25 -11.42
C ALA A 258 4.59 21.77 -11.69
N ALA A 259 5.19 21.05 -10.73
CA ALA A 259 5.41 19.61 -10.83
C ALA A 259 4.09 18.84 -10.91
N VAL A 260 3.10 19.16 -10.07
CA VAL A 260 1.77 18.53 -10.09
C VAL A 260 1.08 18.77 -11.43
N GLU A 261 1.09 20.00 -11.95
CA GLU A 261 0.49 20.32 -13.26
C GLU A 261 1.08 19.45 -14.38
N LEU A 262 2.42 19.34 -14.43
CA LEU A 262 3.11 18.51 -15.42
C LEU A 262 2.81 17.01 -15.24
N GLN A 263 2.74 16.53 -14.01
CA GLN A 263 2.44 15.13 -13.70
C GLN A 263 1.02 14.75 -14.08
N ILE A 264 0.04 15.59 -13.74
CA ILE A 264 -1.38 15.35 -14.04
C ILE A 264 -1.61 15.40 -15.55
N GLN A 265 -1.05 16.39 -16.26
CA GLN A 265 -1.18 16.48 -17.71
C GLN A 265 -0.59 15.24 -18.40
N ALA A 266 0.62 14.85 -18.04
CA ALA A 266 1.30 13.68 -18.60
C ALA A 266 0.55 12.38 -18.29
N GLY A 267 0.17 12.19 -17.02
CA GLY A 267 -0.56 11.01 -16.55
C GLY A 267 -1.93 10.86 -17.21
N LEU A 268 -2.74 11.93 -17.25
CA LEU A 268 -4.06 11.90 -17.89
C LEU A 268 -3.95 11.62 -19.38
N SER A 269 -2.98 12.23 -20.08
CA SER A 269 -2.78 11.98 -21.50
C SER A 269 -2.47 10.50 -21.75
N ALA A 270 -1.52 9.94 -20.99
CA ALA A 270 -1.07 8.58 -21.18
C ALA A 270 -2.14 7.54 -20.80
N MET A 271 -2.84 7.74 -19.67
CA MET A 271 -3.92 6.86 -19.24
C MET A 271 -5.14 6.96 -20.17
N SER A 272 -5.44 8.15 -20.72
CA SER A 272 -6.51 8.31 -21.71
C SER A 272 -6.21 7.56 -23.01
N GLN A 273 -4.93 7.52 -23.42
CA GLN A 273 -4.51 6.72 -24.58
C GLN A 273 -4.75 5.23 -24.32
N TRP A 274 -4.27 4.69 -23.20
CA TRP A 274 -4.52 3.28 -22.85
C TRP A 274 -6.01 2.97 -22.68
N LYS A 275 -6.81 3.89 -22.12
CA LYS A 275 -8.26 3.76 -22.06
C LYS A 275 -8.89 3.62 -23.44
N LYS A 276 -8.44 4.42 -24.41
CA LYS A 276 -8.89 4.31 -25.81
C LYS A 276 -8.47 3.00 -26.45
N GLU A 277 -7.26 2.52 -26.19
CA GLU A 277 -6.74 1.27 -26.75
C GLU A 277 -7.42 0.01 -26.17
N LEU A 278 -7.68 0.00 -24.86
CA LEU A 278 -8.39 -1.09 -24.19
C LEU A 278 -9.88 -1.11 -24.57
N GLY A 279 -10.45 0.08 -24.80
CA GLY A 279 -11.87 0.23 -25.05
C GLY A 279 -12.71 0.13 -23.76
N PRO A 280 -14.00 0.46 -23.83
CA PRO A 280 -14.84 0.62 -22.63
C PRO A 280 -15.02 -0.67 -21.83
N GLN A 281 -15.16 -1.82 -22.48
CA GLN A 281 -15.40 -3.11 -21.80
C GLN A 281 -14.20 -3.58 -20.99
N GLU A 282 -12.99 -3.50 -21.55
CA GLU A 282 -11.78 -3.91 -20.84
C GLU A 282 -11.36 -2.86 -19.80
N TRP A 283 -11.57 -1.57 -20.08
CA TRP A 283 -11.32 -0.50 -19.10
C TRP A 283 -12.21 -0.63 -17.86
N ASP A 284 -13.47 -1.04 -18.02
CA ASP A 284 -14.38 -1.27 -16.89
C ASP A 284 -13.90 -2.43 -15.98
N LYS A 285 -13.16 -3.39 -16.53
CA LYS A 285 -12.54 -4.51 -15.80
C LYS A 285 -11.14 -4.18 -15.26
N LEU A 286 -10.59 -3.00 -15.59
CA LEU A 286 -9.24 -2.61 -15.21
C LEU A 286 -9.09 -2.61 -13.69
N HIS A 287 -8.00 -3.24 -13.24
CA HIS A 287 -7.50 -3.11 -11.88
C HIS A 287 -6.27 -2.21 -11.87
N VAL A 288 -6.11 -1.45 -10.80
CA VAL A 288 -4.98 -0.55 -10.58
C VAL A 288 -4.37 -0.84 -9.22
N LEU A 289 -3.07 -1.11 -9.21
CA LEU A 289 -2.28 -1.25 -8.00
C LEU A 289 -1.29 -0.09 -7.92
N ILE A 290 -1.27 0.56 -6.76
CA ILE A 290 -0.40 1.69 -6.47
C ILE A 290 0.48 1.27 -5.29
N PRO A 291 1.71 0.80 -5.53
CA PRO A 291 2.69 0.63 -4.46
C PRO A 291 2.86 1.97 -3.73
N VAL A 292 2.69 1.98 -2.41
CA VAL A 292 2.79 3.20 -1.59
C VAL A 292 3.73 3.06 -0.41
N VAL A 293 4.42 4.16 -0.12
CA VAL A 293 5.04 4.43 1.17
C VAL A 293 4.12 5.29 2.04
N TRP A 294 4.34 5.28 3.36
CA TRP A 294 3.45 5.92 4.34
C TRP A 294 3.04 7.37 4.00
N PRO A 295 3.95 8.28 3.61
CA PRO A 295 3.59 9.69 3.36
C PRO A 295 2.57 9.90 2.23
N VAL A 296 2.43 8.93 1.33
CA VAL A 296 1.58 9.03 0.12
C VAL A 296 0.52 7.93 0.05
N ALA A 297 0.24 7.27 1.18
CA ALA A 297 -0.80 6.26 1.30
C ALA A 297 -2.23 6.85 1.23
N VAL A 298 -2.39 8.13 1.54
CA VAL A 298 -3.66 8.87 1.45
C VAL A 298 -3.50 10.06 0.51
N GLY A 299 -4.50 10.33 -0.31
CA GLY A 299 -4.48 11.47 -1.25
C GLY A 299 -3.51 11.30 -2.42
N ASN A 300 -3.15 10.07 -2.76
CA ASN A 300 -2.15 9.77 -3.79
C ASN A 300 -2.55 10.34 -5.17
N PRO A 301 -1.68 11.11 -5.86
CA PRO A 301 -2.02 11.69 -7.15
C PRO A 301 -2.30 10.63 -8.23
N ARG A 302 -1.72 9.43 -8.13
CA ARG A 302 -1.98 8.32 -9.07
C ARG A 302 -3.41 7.83 -8.89
N ARG A 303 -3.86 7.68 -7.65
CA ARG A 303 -5.25 7.34 -7.32
C ARG A 303 -6.19 8.34 -7.97
N GLN A 304 -5.96 9.63 -7.73
CA GLN A 304 -6.81 10.72 -8.26
C GLN A 304 -6.90 10.72 -9.79
N ILE A 305 -5.80 10.42 -10.51
CA ILE A 305 -5.82 10.28 -11.98
C ILE A 305 -6.76 9.15 -12.40
N PHE A 306 -6.69 7.97 -11.77
CA PHE A 306 -7.56 6.85 -12.12
C PHE A 306 -9.00 7.06 -11.69
N GLU A 307 -9.24 7.66 -10.52
CA GLU A 307 -10.59 8.04 -10.07
C GLU A 307 -11.26 9.01 -11.04
N HIS A 308 -10.50 9.93 -11.65
CA HIS A 308 -11.00 10.81 -12.70
C HIS A 308 -11.38 10.07 -13.99
N LEU A 309 -10.77 8.91 -14.26
CA LEU A 309 -10.94 8.16 -15.51
C LEU A 309 -11.85 6.92 -15.38
N MET A 310 -12.24 6.55 -14.17
CA MET A 310 -13.10 5.40 -13.86
C MET A 310 -14.46 5.86 -13.33
N THR A 311 -15.47 4.98 -13.36
CA THR A 311 -16.72 5.27 -12.63
C THR A 311 -16.47 5.24 -11.12
N PRO A 312 -17.23 5.96 -10.29
CA PRO A 312 -17.07 5.95 -8.84
C PRO A 312 -17.06 4.53 -8.24
N GLU A 313 -17.92 3.64 -8.75
CA GLU A 313 -18.04 2.26 -8.28
C GLU A 313 -16.78 1.44 -8.58
N ARG A 314 -16.24 1.59 -9.80
CA ARG A 314 -14.99 0.91 -10.21
C ARG A 314 -13.78 1.50 -9.50
N ALA A 315 -13.71 2.82 -9.38
CA ALA A 315 -12.65 3.50 -8.65
C ALA A 315 -12.55 3.01 -7.19
N LYS A 316 -13.69 2.78 -6.54
CA LYS A 316 -13.76 2.31 -5.15
C LYS A 316 -13.29 0.86 -4.99
N THR A 317 -13.50 0.03 -5.99
CA THR A 317 -13.36 -1.44 -5.90
C THR A 317 -12.20 -2.00 -6.71
N ASN A 318 -11.57 -1.23 -7.58
CA ASN A 318 -10.51 -1.69 -8.47
C ASN A 318 -9.20 -0.90 -8.36
N ILE A 319 -9.16 0.20 -7.59
CA ILE A 319 -7.92 0.95 -7.32
C ILE A 319 -7.48 0.68 -5.89
N PHE A 320 -6.27 0.13 -5.73
CA PHE A 320 -5.73 -0.24 -4.44
C PHE A 320 -4.33 0.33 -4.22
N GLU A 321 -4.19 1.07 -3.13
CA GLU A 321 -2.90 1.36 -2.53
C GLU A 321 -2.39 0.10 -1.82
N VAL A 322 -1.19 -0.35 -2.18
CA VAL A 322 -0.61 -1.59 -1.65
C VAL A 322 0.78 -1.33 -1.08
N HIS A 323 1.07 -1.95 0.06
CA HIS A 323 2.42 -1.99 0.61
C HIS A 323 3.14 -3.18 -0.01
N ALA A 324 3.74 -2.98 -1.18
CA ALA A 324 4.46 -4.01 -1.92
C ALA A 324 5.82 -3.48 -2.36
N SER A 325 6.84 -4.32 -2.22
CA SER A 325 8.22 -4.06 -2.63
C SER A 325 8.53 -4.51 -4.07
N SER A 326 7.60 -5.23 -4.69
CA SER A 326 7.73 -5.74 -6.06
C SER A 326 6.37 -5.86 -6.76
N HIS A 327 6.39 -5.98 -8.09
CA HIS A 327 5.18 -6.26 -8.88
C HIS A 327 4.56 -7.62 -8.54
N ASP A 328 5.37 -8.62 -8.22
CA ASP A 328 4.89 -9.96 -7.83
C ASP A 328 4.09 -9.90 -6.52
N GLU A 329 4.63 -9.19 -5.51
CA GLU A 329 3.97 -8.97 -4.23
C GLU A 329 2.68 -8.14 -4.39
N ALA A 330 2.71 -7.10 -5.23
CA ALA A 330 1.53 -6.29 -5.53
C ALA A 330 0.43 -7.14 -6.19
N ARG A 331 0.78 -7.97 -7.18
CA ARG A 331 -0.16 -8.88 -7.85
C ARG A 331 -0.71 -9.94 -6.90
N THR A 332 0.15 -10.51 -6.05
CA THR A 332 -0.27 -11.46 -5.01
C THR A 332 -1.26 -10.81 -4.04
N THR A 333 -1.04 -9.55 -3.67
CA THR A 333 -1.98 -8.75 -2.86
C THR A 333 -3.32 -8.56 -3.57
N LEU A 334 -3.33 -8.27 -4.87
CA LEU A 334 -4.58 -8.23 -5.65
C LEU A 334 -5.32 -9.56 -5.64
N GLY A 335 -4.57 -10.66 -5.77
CA GLY A 335 -5.11 -12.00 -5.69
C GLY A 335 -5.72 -12.32 -4.33
N ARG A 336 -5.16 -11.79 -3.25
CA ARG A 336 -5.77 -11.83 -1.93
C ARG A 336 -7.08 -11.06 -1.90
N ILE A 337 -7.07 -9.78 -2.30
CA ILE A 337 -8.25 -8.91 -2.28
C ILE A 337 -9.42 -9.52 -3.08
N LYS A 338 -9.15 -9.99 -4.31
CA LYS A 338 -10.19 -10.51 -5.20
C LYS A 338 -10.52 -11.97 -4.93
N GLY A 339 -9.52 -12.79 -4.66
CA GLY A 339 -9.71 -14.20 -4.32
C GLY A 339 -10.49 -14.38 -3.02
N ASP A 340 -10.17 -13.60 -1.98
CA ASP A 340 -10.89 -13.62 -0.71
C ASP A 340 -12.35 -13.16 -0.89
N SER A 341 -12.58 -12.12 -1.70
CA SER A 341 -13.95 -11.66 -1.99
C SER A 341 -14.80 -12.73 -2.69
N VAL A 342 -14.24 -13.42 -3.69
CA VAL A 342 -14.94 -14.53 -4.36
C VAL A 342 -15.19 -15.69 -3.40
N MET A 343 -14.18 -16.08 -2.63
CA MET A 343 -14.28 -17.14 -1.61
C MET A 343 -15.36 -16.83 -0.58
N ALA A 344 -15.41 -15.59 -0.10
CA ALA A 344 -16.40 -15.10 0.85
C ALA A 344 -17.81 -15.21 0.28
N GLY A 345 -18.00 -14.79 -0.98
CA GLY A 345 -19.29 -14.83 -1.66
C GLY A 345 -19.83 -16.25 -1.89
N LEU A 346 -18.96 -17.26 -1.96
CA LEU A 346 -19.32 -18.67 -2.13
C LEU A 346 -19.47 -19.43 -0.81
N THR A 347 -18.87 -18.93 0.28
CA THR A 347 -18.78 -19.63 1.56
C THR A 347 -19.84 -19.17 2.54
N PHE A 348 -20.12 -17.86 2.60
CA PHE A 348 -21.00 -17.29 3.62
C PHE A 348 -22.44 -17.12 3.11
N ASP A 349 -23.41 -17.61 3.88
CA ASP A 349 -24.83 -17.36 3.60
C ASP A 349 -25.21 -15.91 3.94
N LYS A 350 -25.28 -15.09 2.90
CA LYS A 350 -25.61 -13.66 2.97
C LYS A 350 -27.03 -13.38 3.46
N ASN A 351 -27.90 -14.38 3.56
CA ASN A 351 -29.23 -14.23 4.17
C ASN A 351 -29.16 -14.23 5.71
N THR A 352 -28.02 -14.63 6.28
CA THR A 352 -27.77 -14.55 7.71
C THR A 352 -26.93 -13.34 8.04
N ARG A 353 -27.12 -12.80 9.26
CA ARG A 353 -26.32 -11.68 9.75
C ARG A 353 -24.84 -12.01 9.84
N PHE A 354 -24.51 -13.19 10.37
CA PHE A 354 -23.13 -13.67 10.45
C PHE A 354 -22.51 -13.82 9.06
N GLY A 355 -23.25 -14.38 8.11
CA GLY A 355 -22.75 -14.58 6.75
C GLY A 355 -22.55 -13.28 6.00
N MET A 356 -23.51 -12.34 6.04
CA MET A 356 -23.34 -11.02 5.42
C MET A 356 -22.16 -10.25 6.06
N GLY A 357 -22.07 -10.23 7.39
CA GLY A 357 -20.96 -9.56 8.08
C GLY A 357 -19.60 -10.17 7.75
N SER A 358 -19.51 -11.50 7.69
CA SER A 358 -18.28 -12.21 7.31
C SER A 358 -17.90 -12.00 5.85
N TYR A 359 -18.91 -11.97 4.96
CA TYR A 359 -18.73 -11.65 3.54
C TYR A 359 -18.10 -10.28 3.35
N LEU A 360 -18.66 -9.24 3.99
CA LEU A 360 -18.19 -7.87 3.87
C LEU A 360 -16.79 -7.69 4.44
N ARG A 361 -16.49 -8.26 5.61
CA ARG A 361 -15.15 -8.20 6.23
C ARG A 361 -14.11 -8.83 5.31
N LEU A 362 -14.30 -10.10 4.94
CA LEU A 362 -13.34 -10.83 4.11
C LEU A 362 -13.18 -10.25 2.69
N SER A 363 -14.16 -9.48 2.20
CA SER A 363 -14.08 -8.79 0.90
C SER A 363 -13.47 -7.37 1.00
N SER A 364 -12.98 -6.96 2.17
CA SER A 364 -12.54 -5.59 2.46
C SER A 364 -11.25 -5.55 3.27
N PRO A 365 -10.67 -4.35 3.52
CA PRO A 365 -9.55 -4.18 4.45
C PRO A 365 -9.87 -4.43 5.92
N THR A 366 -11.07 -4.93 6.26
CA THR A 366 -11.50 -5.22 7.63
C THR A 366 -11.23 -6.68 8.01
N ASP A 367 -10.55 -6.90 9.13
CA ASP A 367 -10.24 -8.26 9.58
C ASP A 367 -11.52 -9.04 9.95
N LEU A 368 -11.57 -10.33 9.57
CA LEU A 368 -12.72 -11.19 9.80
C LEU A 368 -13.05 -11.37 11.30
N VAL A 369 -12.03 -11.40 12.16
CA VAL A 369 -12.17 -11.62 13.60
C VAL A 369 -12.25 -10.32 14.40
N GLU A 370 -12.11 -9.15 13.79
CA GLU A 370 -12.09 -7.85 14.48
C GLU A 370 -13.24 -7.71 15.50
N GLY A 371 -14.46 -8.03 15.07
CA GLY A 371 -15.64 -7.97 15.93
C GLY A 371 -15.55 -8.92 17.13
N ALA A 372 -15.09 -10.15 16.93
CA ALA A 372 -14.91 -11.12 18.00
C ALA A 372 -13.80 -10.70 18.96
N THR A 373 -12.68 -10.19 18.44
CA THR A 373 -11.58 -9.63 19.24
C THR A 373 -12.09 -8.51 20.13
N ARG A 374 -12.90 -7.59 19.59
CA ARG A 374 -13.43 -6.47 20.35
C ARG A 374 -14.39 -6.90 21.46
N GLU A 375 -15.30 -7.82 21.17
CA GLU A 375 -16.21 -8.37 22.19
C GLU A 375 -15.43 -9.07 23.31
N GLU A 376 -14.36 -9.81 22.97
CA GLU A 376 -13.51 -10.46 23.96
C GLU A 376 -12.76 -9.43 24.82
N LEU A 377 -12.21 -8.38 24.20
CA LEU A 377 -11.50 -7.30 24.90
C LEU A 377 -12.37 -6.56 25.92
N LYS A 378 -13.71 -6.54 25.77
CA LYS A 378 -14.61 -5.94 26.78
C LYS A 378 -14.52 -6.62 28.15
N LYS A 379 -14.09 -7.89 28.19
CA LYS A 379 -13.87 -8.63 29.44
C LYS A 379 -12.58 -8.19 30.16
N TYR A 380 -11.69 -7.49 29.46
CA TYR A 380 -10.37 -7.04 29.95
C TYR A 380 -10.30 -5.50 29.94
N PRO A 381 -11.01 -4.81 30.85
CA PRO A 381 -11.07 -3.36 30.85
C PRO A 381 -9.69 -2.73 31.08
N LYS A 382 -9.44 -1.61 30.41
CA LYS A 382 -8.23 -0.81 30.60
C LYS A 382 -8.12 -0.35 32.07
N THR A 383 -7.01 -0.65 32.71
CA THR A 383 -6.66 -0.22 34.07
C THR A 383 -5.55 0.83 34.03
N LYS A 384 -5.36 1.57 35.14
CA LYS A 384 -4.22 2.50 35.27
C LYS A 384 -2.85 1.80 35.18
N GLU A 385 -2.80 0.50 35.42
CA GLU A 385 -1.59 -0.32 35.30
C GLU A 385 -1.33 -0.76 33.85
N THR A 386 -2.37 -0.86 33.02
CA THR A 386 -2.28 -1.33 31.63
C THR A 386 -2.30 -0.19 30.60
N VAL A 387 -2.52 1.04 31.06
CA VAL A 387 -2.48 2.26 30.24
C VAL A 387 -1.41 3.17 30.81
N LEU A 388 -0.40 3.51 29.99
CA LEU A 388 0.55 4.55 30.36
C LEU A 388 -0.22 5.80 30.77
N PRO A 389 -0.01 6.35 31.98
CA PRO A 389 -0.71 7.56 32.38
C PRO A 389 -0.38 8.64 31.36
N MET A 390 -1.42 9.28 30.80
CA MET A 390 -1.22 10.52 30.07
C MET A 390 -0.54 11.48 31.04
N LYS A 391 0.72 11.84 30.77
CA LYS A 391 1.32 13.01 31.42
C LYS A 391 0.40 14.17 31.09
N THR A 392 -0.30 14.69 32.10
CA THR A 392 -0.83 16.04 32.00
C THR A 392 0.36 16.94 31.69
N PRO A 393 0.25 17.88 30.74
CA PRO A 393 1.24 18.93 30.62
C PRO A 393 1.14 19.74 31.91
N ASP A 394 1.96 19.38 32.89
CA ASP A 394 2.14 20.19 34.08
C ASP A 394 2.74 21.50 33.60
N SER A 395 1.97 22.55 33.81
CA SER A 395 2.40 23.93 33.94
C SER A 395 3.78 24.02 34.60
N ASN A 396 4.78 24.43 33.84
CA ASN A 396 5.98 25.12 34.31
C ASN A 396 6.23 26.30 33.39
#